data_AF-A0A1F6LIJ8-F1
#
_entry.id   AF-A0A1F6LIJ8-F1
#
_cell.length_a   1.000
_cell.length_b   1.000
_cell.length_c   1.000
_cell.angle_alpha   90.00
_cell.angle_beta   90.00
_cell.angle_gamma   90.00
#
_symmetry.space_group_name_H-M   'P 1'
#
loop_
_entity.id
_entity.type
_entity.pdbx_description
1 polymer ?
#
loop_
_entity_poly.entity_id
_entity_poly.type
_entity_poly.pdbx_seq_one_letter_code
_entity_poly.pdbx_strand_id
1 'polypeptide(L)' 'MAPELMTDGQKFKMLLAHREGNASIATLSQTLGMSLSETIDFLALFGIPAPISYDDHLQALETARRRL' A
#
# COMPACT_ATOMS: atom_id res chain seq x y z
N MET A 1 -15.45 19.00 5.76
CA MET A 1 -15.52 18.25 7.02
C MET A 1 -15.96 16.80 6.85
N ALA A 2 -17.15 16.50 6.31
CA ALA A 2 -17.56 15.11 6.08
C ALA A 2 -16.68 14.32 5.07
N PRO A 3 -16.18 14.94 3.97
CA PRO A 3 -15.32 14.23 3.01
C PRO A 3 -13.97 13.79 3.58
N GLU A 4 -13.30 14.64 4.38
CA GLU A 4 -11.99 14.30 4.96
C GLU A 4 -12.12 13.13 5.95
N LEU A 5 -13.18 13.12 6.77
CA LEU A 5 -13.50 12.01 7.68
C LEU A 5 -13.72 10.68 6.94
N MET A 6 -14.38 10.74 5.78
CA MET A 6 -14.60 9.56 4.93
C MET A 6 -13.27 9.00 4.42
N THR A 7 -12.39 9.89 3.96
CA THR A 7 -11.06 9.52 3.45
C THR A 7 -10.18 8.93 4.56
N ASP A 8 -10.18 9.52 5.75
CA ASP A 8 -9.37 9.03 6.87
C ASP A 8 -9.89 7.67 7.39
N GLY A 9 -11.21 7.47 7.43
CA GLY A 9 -11.80 6.17 7.75
C GLY A 9 -11.41 5.09 6.73
N GLN A 10 -11.35 5.43 5.45
CA GLN A 10 -10.91 4.51 4.41
C GLN A 10 -9.42 4.16 4.52
N LYS A 11 -8.57 5.15 4.77
CA LYS A 11 -7.13 4.93 5.06
C LYS A 11 -6.92 4.00 6.25
N PHE A 12 -7.65 4.23 7.35
CA PHE A 12 -7.55 3.39 8.54
C PHE A 12 -8.00 1.95 8.30
N LYS A 13 -9.12 1.76 7.59
CA LYS A 13 -9.61 0.42 7.21
C LYS A 13 -8.58 -0.32 6.36
N MET A 14 -7.95 0.37 5.42
CA MET A 14 -6.90 -0.22 4.58
C MET A 14 -5.65 -0.57 5.38
N LEU A 15 -5.25 0.28 6.33
CA LEU A 15 -4.14 0.02 7.23
C LEU A 15 -4.35 -1.28 8.02
N LEU A 16 -5.56 -1.47 8.59
CA LEU A 16 -5.93 -2.69 9.30
C LEU A 16 -5.89 -3.92 8.38
N ALA A 17 -6.51 -3.83 7.20
CA ALA A 17 -6.51 -4.92 6.24
C ALA A 17 -5.09 -5.33 5.82
N HIS A 18 -4.17 -4.37 5.66
CA HIS A 18 -2.77 -4.67 5.35
C HIS A 18 -2.06 -5.38 6.52
N ARG A 19 -2.25 -4.89 7.74
CA ARG A 19 -1.66 -5.48 8.95
C ARG A 19 -2.13 -6.92 9.19
N GLU A 20 -3.36 -7.23 8.82
CA GLU A 20 -3.94 -8.59 8.91
C GLU A 20 -3.51 -9.51 7.75
N GLY A 21 -2.76 -9.00 6.77
CA GLY A 21 -2.40 -9.74 5.56
C GLY A 21 -3.53 -9.86 4.54
N ASN A 22 -4.66 -9.18 4.76
CA ASN A 22 -5.86 -9.19 3.92
C ASN A 22 -5.77 -8.24 2.72
N ALA A 23 -4.78 -7.33 2.70
CA ALA A 23 -4.54 -6.42 1.58
C ALA A 23 -3.04 -6.31 1.27
N SER A 24 -2.70 -6.41 -0.02
CA SER A 24 -1.34 -6.12 -0.50
C SER A 24 -1.08 -4.62 -0.58
N ILE A 25 0.18 -4.20 -0.67
CA ILE A 25 0.56 -2.79 -0.91
C ILE A 25 -0.07 -2.27 -2.21
N ALA A 26 -0.11 -3.10 -3.27
CA ALA A 26 -0.72 -2.74 -4.54
C ALA A 26 -2.24 -2.54 -4.43
N THR A 27 -2.93 -3.38 -3.64
CA THR A 27 -4.36 -3.22 -3.36
C THR A 27 -4.60 -1.91 -2.59
N LEU A 28 -3.73 -1.58 -1.66
CA LEU A 28 -3.78 -0.34 -0.89
C LEU A 28 -3.64 0.89 -1.79
N SER A 29 -2.61 0.90 -2.64
CA SER A 29 -2.29 2.02 -3.51
C SER A 29 -3.44 2.32 -4.47
N GLN A 30 -4.00 1.28 -5.09
CA GLN A 30 -5.17 1.39 -5.98
C GLN A 30 -6.41 1.89 -5.25
N THR A 31 -6.69 1.35 -4.06
CA THR A 31 -7.91 1.69 -3.29
C THR A 31 -7.88 3.12 -2.77
N LEU A 32 -6.70 3.61 -2.39
CA LEU A 32 -6.52 4.94 -1.83
C LEU A 32 -6.15 6.00 -2.90
N GLY A 33 -6.01 5.59 -4.17
CA GLY A 33 -5.60 6.49 -5.25
C GLY A 33 -4.18 7.05 -5.08
N MET A 34 -3.32 6.32 -4.37
CA MET A 34 -1.93 6.69 -4.10
C MET A 34 -1.00 5.94 -5.07
N SER A 35 0.13 6.55 -5.38
CA SER A 35 1.25 5.82 -5.97
C SER A 35 1.82 4.79 -4.99
N LEU A 36 2.62 3.86 -5.50
CA LEU A 36 3.25 2.83 -4.66
C LEU A 36 4.21 3.46 -3.64
N SER A 37 4.96 4.51 -4.03
CA SER A 37 5.86 5.23 -3.14
C SER A 37 5.10 5.92 -2.01
N GLU A 38 4.04 6.67 -2.35
CA GLU A 38 3.19 7.34 -1.35
C GLU A 38 2.53 6.33 -0.40
N THR A 39 2.22 5.14 -0.88
CA THR A 39 1.68 4.06 -0.05
C THR A 39 2.71 3.52 0.94
N ILE A 40 3.97 3.36 0.52
CA ILE A 40 5.06 2.93 1.40
C ILE A 40 5.33 4.00 2.46
N ASP A 41 5.40 5.27 2.05
CA ASP A 41 5.58 6.40 2.97
C ASP A 41 4.42 6.48 3.97
N PHE A 42 3.18 6.28 3.50
CA PHE A 42 1.99 6.21 4.34
C PHE A 42 2.08 5.09 5.37
N LEU A 43 2.48 3.87 4.99
CA LEU A 43 2.65 2.75 5.93
C LEU A 43 3.79 3.02 6.94
N ALA A 44 4.87 3.67 6.50
CA ALA A 44 5.99 4.03 7.35
C ALA A 44 5.59 5.02 8.46
N LEU A 45 4.64 5.94 8.21
CA LEU A 45 4.09 6.84 9.23
C LEU A 45 3.46 6.09 10.41
N PHE A 46 2.97 4.87 10.19
CA PHE A 46 2.37 4.03 11.23
C PHE A 46 3.30 2.94 11.75
N GLY A 47 4.60 3.01 11.42
CA GLY A 47 5.60 2.03 11.84
C GLY A 47 5.34 0.63 11.28
N ILE A 48 4.63 0.53 10.16
CA ILE A 48 4.44 -0.73 9.44
C ILE A 48 5.56 -0.81 8.40
N PRO A 49 6.65 -1.57 8.67
CA PRO A 49 7.67 -1.77 7.66
C PRO A 49 7.03 -2.52 6.49
N ALA A 50 7.20 -2.02 5.27
CA ALA A 50 6.87 -2.79 4.10
C ALA A 50 7.67 -4.11 4.18
N PRO A 51 7.03 -5.29 4.13
CA PRO A 51 7.72 -6.58 4.28
C PRO A 51 8.74 -6.88 3.17
N ILE A 52 8.78 -6.02 2.16
CA ILE A 52 9.67 -6.04 0.99
C ILE A 52 10.04 -4.59 0.70
N SER A 53 11.32 -4.35 0.42
CA SER A 53 11.74 -3.01 -0.01
C SER A 53 11.10 -2.67 -1.36
N TYR A 54 11.04 -1.37 -1.67
CA TYR A 54 10.56 -0.91 -2.98
C TYR A 54 11.35 -1.56 -4.14
N ASP A 55 12.66 -1.74 -3.95
CA ASP A 55 13.53 -2.36 -4.94
C ASP A 55 13.20 -3.84 -5.16
N ASP A 56 12.88 -4.57 -4.09
CA ASP A 56 12.46 -5.98 -4.17
C ASP A 56 11.14 -6.12 -4.94
N HIS A 57 10.19 -5.21 -4.71
CA HIS A 57 8.94 -5.17 -5.45
C HIS A 57 9.16 -4.87 -6.93
N LEU A 58 10.04 -3.92 -7.25
CA LEU A 58 10.36 -3.56 -8.64
C LEU A 58 11.01 -4.74 -9.38
N GLN A 59 11.96 -5.42 -8.75
CA GLN A 59 12.57 -6.64 -9.29
C GLN A 59 11.56 -7.76 -9.51
N ALA A 60 10.65 -7.99 -8.56
CA ALA A 60 9.60 -9.00 -8.69
C ALA A 60 8.67 -8.69 -9.88
N LEU A 61 8.30 -7.42 -10.04
CA LEU A 61 7.46 -6.95 -11.14
C LEU A 61 8.16 -7.12 -12.51
N GLU A 62 9.43 -6.72 -12.61
CA GLU A 62 10.22 -6.92 -13.82
C GLU A 62 10.36 -8.39 -14.18
N THR A 63 10.61 -9.24 -13.17
CA THR A 63 10.73 -10.69 -13.35
C THR A 63 9.42 -11.30 -13.82
N ALA A 64 8.28 -10.88 -13.25
CA ALA A 64 6.96 -11.30 -13.70
C ALA A 64 6.68 -10.88 -15.15
N ARG A 65 7.05 -9.64 -15.52
CA ARG A 65 6.84 -9.09 -16.86
C ARG A 65 7.72 -9.75 -17.94
N ARG A 66 8.91 -10.25 -17.59
CA ARG A 66 9.80 -10.99 -18.51
C ARG A 66 9.36 -12.45 -18.76
N ARG A 67 8.43 -12.98 -17.98
CA ARG A 67 7.92 -14.35 -18.10
C ARG A 67 6.61 -14.47 -18.89
N LEU A 68 6.09 -13.35 -19.39
CA LEU A 68 4.98 -13.23 -20.33
C LEU A 68 5.53 -12.97 -21.74
#